data_AF-A0AAP9J2T9-F1
#
_entry.id   AF-A0AAP9J2T9-F1
#
_cell.length_a   1.000
_cell.length_b   1.000
_cell.length_c   1.000
_cell.angle_alpha   90.00
_cell.angle_beta   90.00
_cell.angle_gamma   90.00
#
_symmetry.space_group_name_H-M   'P 1'
#
loop_
_entity.id
_entity.type
_entity.pdbx_description
1 polymer ?
#
loop_
_entity_poly.entity_id
_entity_poly.type
_entity_poly.pdbx_seq_one_letter_code
_entity_poly.pdbx_strand_id
1 'polypeptide(L)'
;MVQTSEEASVIVLANEGLFQYINEFILKKDEQLDRDTLTDVISPLADISVMKRTARTLRKVGILSLALLRDSNLHDETLVPDAQLLQWTPGKRAILADEGQAFDWLSKGWIIKELRLKRDGKTVERVHYRMGYLLYIYLQKQAAEVQQEKESWLKTYHAEIERVLEKWNSAQNQLHDRAALLSPLISHVSASLQWTNEELRQSDALSSSWGMPKRMRFLQFVLAFLSIAIHQEVFDWKEIGAQYVGDIGGSKAFDRDKDEFLHALEQWSTQPAAMFGLISPGQITPFYFAGHLSGQWSSYQPGPVHALTDLSIGQDQYRTNASTLWLVENRGILTRIAAERDFVKESCLFIACVDGHIRSSHRRLIHQLLKNSRIVQVLLWSDYDEDGLLISREMMDIVAAQEHLTIKWITHDHRVVTNWITYQSYMKDLLQKTRLEQEQVLGDAEEWRRWISL
;
A
#
# COMPACT_ATOMS: atom_id res chain seq x y z
N MET A 1 -31.48 -22.61 60.73
CA MET A 1 -30.41 -23.51 60.24
C MET A 1 -30.83 -24.25 58.96
N VAL A 2 -31.52 -23.55 58.03
CA VAL A 2 -32.00 -24.09 56.73
C VAL A 2 -31.66 -23.15 55.55
N GLN A 3 -31.18 -21.92 55.81
CA GLN A 3 -30.84 -20.94 54.76
C GLN A 3 -29.53 -21.19 54.01
N THR A 4 -28.64 -22.08 54.49
CA THR A 4 -27.28 -22.23 53.93
C THR A 4 -27.20 -23.11 52.68
N SER A 5 -28.17 -24.00 52.41
CA SER A 5 -28.10 -24.91 51.24
C SER A 5 -28.71 -24.32 49.96
N GLU A 6 -29.73 -23.47 50.08
CA GLU A 6 -30.33 -22.76 48.94
C GLU A 6 -29.39 -21.66 48.43
N GLU A 7 -28.79 -20.86 49.31
CA GLU A 7 -27.84 -19.80 48.92
C GLU A 7 -26.59 -20.36 48.23
N ALA A 8 -26.04 -21.48 48.72
CA ALA A 8 -24.92 -22.16 48.07
C ALA A 8 -25.28 -22.67 46.67
N SER A 9 -26.51 -23.16 46.49
CA SER A 9 -26.98 -23.68 45.19
C SER A 9 -27.19 -22.56 44.15
N VAL A 10 -27.69 -21.39 44.58
CA VAL A 10 -27.86 -20.20 43.72
C VAL A 10 -26.51 -19.62 43.27
N ILE A 11 -25.51 -19.58 44.17
CA ILE A 11 -24.15 -19.10 43.85
C ILE A 11 -23.44 -20.03 42.87
N VAL A 12 -23.65 -21.34 43.02
CA VAL A 12 -23.06 -22.35 42.11
C VAL A 12 -23.64 -22.21 40.71
N LEU A 13 -24.95 -21.96 40.58
CA LEU A 13 -25.61 -21.73 39.29
C LEU A 13 -25.13 -20.43 38.62
N ALA A 14 -24.95 -19.34 39.39
CA ALA A 14 -24.45 -18.06 38.87
C ALA A 14 -22.98 -18.10 38.42
N ASN A 15 -22.23 -19.15 38.78
CA ASN A 15 -20.80 -19.30 38.51
C ASN A 15 -20.46 -20.49 37.59
N GLU A 16 -21.44 -21.03 36.86
CA GLU A 16 -21.21 -22.19 35.98
C GLU A 16 -20.12 -21.95 34.93
N GLY A 17 -20.09 -20.77 34.31
CA GLY A 17 -19.07 -20.39 33.33
C GLY A 17 -17.64 -20.38 33.91
N LEU A 18 -17.50 -19.91 35.16
CA LEU A 18 -16.23 -19.95 35.89
C LEU A 18 -15.79 -21.40 36.14
N PHE A 19 -16.70 -22.28 36.57
CA PHE A 19 -16.37 -23.68 36.81
C PHE A 19 -16.01 -24.42 35.52
N GLN A 20 -16.70 -24.13 34.41
CA GLN A 20 -16.36 -24.68 33.11
C GLN A 20 -14.95 -24.24 32.68
N TYR A 21 -14.63 -22.96 32.82
CA TYR A 21 -13.29 -22.44 32.56
C TYR A 21 -12.20 -23.15 33.38
N ILE A 22 -12.43 -23.33 34.68
CA ILE A 22 -11.48 -24.03 35.56
C ILE A 22 -11.30 -25.49 35.11
N ASN A 23 -12.40 -26.18 34.79
CA ASN A 23 -12.35 -27.56 34.32
C ASN A 23 -11.55 -27.70 33.01
N GLU A 24 -11.71 -26.76 32.08
CA GLU A 24 -11.07 -26.80 30.77
C GLU A 24 -9.59 -26.40 30.81
N PHE A 25 -9.24 -25.31 31.50
CA PHE A 25 -7.92 -24.70 31.41
C PHE A 25 -7.03 -24.89 32.66
N ILE A 26 -7.60 -25.32 33.80
CA ILE A 26 -6.88 -25.41 35.08
C ILE A 26 -6.74 -26.83 35.61
N LEU A 27 -7.82 -27.60 35.62
CA LEU A 27 -7.79 -28.96 36.16
C LEU A 27 -6.96 -29.90 35.28
N LYS A 28 -6.29 -30.85 35.92
CA LYS A 28 -5.62 -31.96 35.21
C LYS A 28 -6.58 -33.13 35.05
N LYS A 29 -6.16 -34.08 34.20
CA LYS A 29 -6.86 -35.37 34.05
C LYS A 29 -7.13 -36.02 35.42
N ASP A 30 -8.36 -36.47 35.59
CA ASP A 30 -8.92 -37.09 36.80
C ASP A 30 -9.00 -36.17 38.05
N GLU A 31 -8.83 -34.85 37.87
CA GLU A 31 -9.11 -33.85 38.90
C GLU A 31 -10.53 -33.29 38.76
N GLN A 32 -11.16 -32.97 39.89
CA GLN A 32 -12.48 -32.36 39.98
C GLN A 32 -12.48 -31.35 41.14
N LEU A 33 -13.34 -30.34 41.05
CA LEU A 33 -13.58 -29.41 42.16
C LEU A 33 -14.52 -30.04 43.18
N ASP A 34 -14.20 -29.88 44.46
CA ASP A 34 -15.10 -30.21 45.56
C ASP A 34 -15.94 -28.98 45.92
N ARG A 35 -17.15 -28.93 45.35
CA ARG A 35 -18.06 -27.78 45.49
C ARG A 35 -18.58 -27.62 46.91
N ASP A 36 -18.56 -28.68 47.71
CA ASP A 36 -18.99 -28.67 49.11
C ASP A 36 -17.97 -27.97 50.02
N THR A 37 -16.75 -27.73 49.52
CA THR A 37 -15.68 -27.04 50.24
C THR A 37 -15.63 -25.53 50.01
N LEU A 38 -16.59 -24.97 49.28
CA LEU A 38 -16.73 -23.51 49.15
C LEU A 38 -16.87 -22.89 50.54
N THR A 39 -15.84 -22.14 50.93
CA THR A 39 -15.79 -21.47 52.24
C THR A 39 -16.26 -20.02 52.11
N ASP A 40 -17.04 -19.61 53.12
CA ASP A 40 -17.44 -18.24 53.45
C ASP A 40 -17.92 -17.35 52.28
N VAL A 41 -19.19 -17.51 51.92
CA VAL A 41 -19.92 -16.74 50.89
C VAL A 41 -19.85 -15.22 51.10
N ILE A 42 -19.55 -14.77 52.32
CA ILE A 42 -19.52 -13.36 52.70
C ILE A 42 -18.18 -12.70 52.31
N SER A 43 -17.10 -13.47 52.29
CA SER A 43 -15.74 -13.02 51.90
C SER A 43 -15.66 -12.66 50.41
N PRO A 44 -14.83 -11.67 50.00
CA PRO A 44 -14.59 -11.37 48.58
C PRO A 44 -13.88 -12.51 47.85
N LEU A 45 -13.29 -13.46 48.57
CA LEU A 45 -12.56 -14.61 48.04
C LEU A 45 -13.11 -15.91 48.60
N ALA A 46 -13.25 -16.90 47.74
CA ALA A 46 -13.64 -18.27 48.08
C ALA A 46 -12.48 -19.23 47.79
N ASP A 47 -12.29 -20.19 48.70
CA ASP A 47 -11.39 -21.32 48.49
C ASP A 47 -12.19 -22.56 48.08
N ILE A 48 -11.71 -23.24 47.04
CA ILE A 48 -12.30 -24.50 46.55
C ILE A 48 -11.23 -25.57 46.49
N SER A 49 -11.51 -26.73 47.08
CA SER A 49 -10.58 -27.85 47.06
C SER A 49 -10.57 -28.54 45.70
N VAL A 50 -9.36 -28.88 45.23
CA VAL A 50 -9.18 -29.71 44.05
C VAL A 50 -8.96 -31.15 44.51
N MET A 51 -9.82 -32.06 44.07
CA MET A 51 -9.80 -33.47 44.42
C MET A 51 -9.37 -34.29 43.21
N LYS A 52 -8.46 -35.25 43.42
CA LYS A 52 -8.10 -36.23 42.40
C LYS A 52 -8.80 -37.54 42.67
N ARG A 53 -9.60 -38.02 41.71
CA ARG A 53 -10.28 -39.31 41.76
C ARG A 53 -9.48 -40.33 40.97
N THR A 54 -9.19 -41.46 41.58
CA THR A 54 -8.62 -42.64 40.90
C THR A 54 -9.52 -43.83 41.17
N ALA A 55 -9.29 -44.94 40.48
CA ALA A 55 -10.06 -46.18 40.69
C ALA A 55 -10.06 -46.67 42.16
N ARG A 56 -9.10 -46.23 42.99
CA ARG A 56 -8.92 -46.69 44.38
C ARG A 56 -8.93 -45.60 45.45
N THR A 57 -8.76 -44.33 45.10
CA THR A 57 -8.61 -43.24 46.09
C THR A 57 -9.23 -41.93 45.62
N LEU A 58 -9.81 -41.19 46.56
CA LEU A 58 -10.20 -39.79 46.42
C LEU A 58 -9.33 -38.98 47.38
N ARG A 59 -8.54 -38.02 46.86
CA ARG A 59 -7.63 -37.23 47.71
C ARG A 59 -7.60 -35.76 47.31
N LYS A 60 -7.42 -34.88 48.30
CA LYS A 60 -7.17 -33.46 48.06
C LYS A 60 -5.77 -33.27 47.51
N VAL A 61 -5.66 -32.61 46.36
CA VAL A 61 -4.40 -32.34 45.65
C VAL A 61 -4.07 -30.86 45.55
N GLY A 62 -5.02 -29.98 45.89
CA GLY A 62 -4.81 -28.55 45.86
C GLY A 62 -5.99 -27.75 46.37
N ILE A 63 -5.82 -26.44 46.35
CA ILE A 63 -6.82 -25.42 46.67
C ILE A 63 -6.71 -24.34 45.60
N LEU A 64 -7.85 -23.89 45.08
CA LEU A 64 -7.95 -22.68 44.27
C LEU A 64 -8.59 -21.59 45.12
N SER A 65 -7.91 -20.46 45.27
CA SER A 65 -8.50 -19.25 45.83
C SER A 65 -8.89 -18.34 44.68
N LEU A 66 -10.12 -17.85 44.66
CA LEU A 66 -10.67 -17.03 43.58
C LEU A 66 -11.81 -16.13 44.05
N ALA A 67 -12.07 -15.05 43.33
CA ALA A 67 -13.29 -14.26 43.52
C ALA A 67 -14.46 -14.95 42.81
N LEU A 68 -15.59 -15.09 43.50
CA LEU A 68 -16.84 -15.54 42.89
C LEU A 68 -17.50 -14.38 42.16
N LEU A 69 -18.08 -14.68 41.00
CA LEU A 69 -18.86 -13.73 40.24
C LEU A 69 -20.15 -13.45 41.02
N ARG A 70 -20.32 -12.18 41.39
CA ARG A 70 -21.60 -11.61 41.82
C ARG A 70 -22.14 -10.82 40.63
N ASP A 71 -23.46 -10.79 40.41
CA ASP A 71 -24.10 -10.21 39.22
C ASP A 71 -23.59 -8.79 38.86
N SER A 72 -23.13 -8.02 39.85
CA SER A 72 -22.53 -6.68 39.67
C SER A 72 -21.19 -6.66 38.92
N ASN A 73 -20.38 -7.73 38.99
CA ASN A 73 -18.98 -7.70 38.52
C ASN A 73 -18.83 -8.14 37.06
N LEU A 74 -19.84 -8.80 36.49
CA LEU A 74 -19.83 -9.26 35.09
C LEU A 74 -20.18 -8.16 34.09
N HIS A 75 -20.77 -7.05 34.55
CA HIS A 75 -21.30 -5.98 33.69
C HIS A 75 -20.70 -4.60 34.00
N ASP A 76 -19.69 -4.54 34.86
CA ASP A 76 -19.00 -3.29 35.14
C ASP A 76 -17.96 -3.02 34.04
N GLU A 77 -18.38 -2.28 33.01
CA GLU A 77 -17.52 -1.86 31.89
C GLU A 77 -16.38 -0.93 32.32
N THR A 78 -16.35 -0.46 33.57
CA THR A 78 -15.28 0.40 34.09
C THR A 78 -14.07 -0.40 34.60
N LEU A 79 -14.21 -1.72 34.77
CA LEU A 79 -13.14 -2.61 35.23
C LEU A 79 -12.20 -2.97 34.06
N VAL A 80 -11.09 -2.25 33.96
CA VAL A 80 -10.02 -2.50 32.99
C VAL A 80 -8.86 -3.23 33.70
N PRO A 81 -8.35 -4.36 33.16
CA PRO A 81 -7.21 -5.04 33.74
C PRO A 81 -5.91 -4.28 33.49
N ASP A 82 -4.96 -4.40 34.42
CA ASP A 82 -3.63 -3.83 34.27
C ASP A 82 -2.91 -4.36 33.01
N ALA A 83 -2.12 -3.52 32.36
CA ALA A 83 -1.43 -3.86 31.10
C ALA A 83 -0.57 -5.14 31.18
N GLN A 84 -0.05 -5.47 32.37
CA GLN A 84 0.75 -6.69 32.60
C GLN A 84 -0.08 -7.98 32.47
N LEU A 85 -1.38 -7.91 32.73
CA LEU A 85 -2.31 -9.05 32.66
C LEU A 85 -2.75 -9.34 31.23
N LEU A 86 -2.75 -8.35 30.33
CA LEU A 86 -3.16 -8.50 28.93
C LEU A 86 -2.33 -9.52 28.15
N GLN A 87 -1.11 -9.82 28.60
CA GLN A 87 -0.21 -10.81 27.98
C GLN A 87 -0.36 -12.21 28.59
N TRP A 88 -1.28 -12.41 29.54
CA TRP A 88 -1.46 -13.72 30.17
C TRP A 88 -2.23 -14.63 29.23
N THR A 89 -1.96 -15.93 29.36
CA THR A 89 -2.74 -16.98 28.70
C THR A 89 -3.28 -17.93 29.78
N PRO A 90 -4.36 -18.68 29.52
CA PRO A 90 -4.89 -19.65 30.49
C PRO A 90 -3.83 -20.67 30.95
N GLY A 91 -2.83 -20.96 30.10
CA GLY A 91 -1.70 -21.84 30.39
C GLY A 91 -0.66 -21.25 31.36
N LYS A 92 -0.51 -19.92 31.42
CA LYS A 92 0.55 -19.24 32.17
C LYS A 92 0.47 -19.55 33.67
N ARG A 93 1.65 -19.66 34.30
CA ARG A 93 1.83 -19.75 35.76
C ARG A 93 2.80 -18.66 36.18
N ALA A 94 2.39 -17.79 37.07
CA ALA A 94 3.17 -16.65 37.52
C ALA A 94 3.43 -16.73 39.03
N ILE A 95 4.56 -16.19 39.46
CA ILE A 95 4.85 -15.88 40.86
C ILE A 95 4.82 -14.36 40.96
N LEU A 96 3.98 -13.82 41.85
CA LEU A 96 3.86 -12.39 42.08
C LEU A 96 4.55 -12.06 43.41
N ALA A 97 5.45 -11.09 43.39
CA ALA A 97 6.19 -10.65 44.58
C ALA A 97 5.43 -9.59 45.40
N ASP A 98 4.56 -8.82 44.74
CA ASP A 98 3.69 -7.83 45.38
C ASP A 98 2.40 -8.49 45.85
N GLU A 99 2.28 -8.71 47.16
CA GLU A 99 1.10 -9.32 47.77
C GLU A 99 -0.14 -8.41 47.71
N GLY A 100 0.04 -7.08 47.73
CA GLY A 100 -1.06 -6.12 47.67
C GLY A 100 -1.69 -6.09 46.29
N GLN A 101 -0.86 -6.00 45.24
CA GLN A 101 -1.32 -6.08 43.86
C GLN A 101 -1.92 -7.46 43.53
N ALA A 102 -1.28 -8.54 44.00
CA ALA A 102 -1.82 -9.89 43.80
C ALA A 102 -3.19 -10.05 44.48
N PHE A 103 -3.39 -9.48 45.67
CA PHE A 103 -4.68 -9.48 46.34
C PHE A 103 -5.74 -8.66 45.59
N ASP A 104 -5.40 -7.46 45.11
CA ASP A 104 -6.30 -6.63 44.31
C ASP A 104 -6.77 -7.37 43.05
N TRP A 105 -5.83 -7.89 42.25
CA TRP A 105 -6.16 -8.67 41.05
C TRP A 105 -6.97 -9.92 41.35
N LEU A 106 -6.69 -10.59 42.47
CA LEU A 106 -7.42 -11.79 42.91
C LEU A 106 -8.86 -11.44 43.31
N SER A 107 -9.05 -10.35 44.06
CA SER A 107 -10.36 -9.88 44.54
C SER A 107 -11.26 -9.39 43.40
N LYS A 108 -10.66 -8.83 42.34
CA LYS A 108 -11.34 -8.45 41.10
C LYS A 108 -11.58 -9.64 40.15
N GLY A 109 -11.09 -10.83 40.49
CA GLY A 109 -11.25 -12.04 39.67
C GLY A 109 -10.40 -12.08 38.40
N TRP A 110 -9.42 -11.19 38.26
CA TRP A 110 -8.49 -11.17 37.13
C TRP A 110 -7.50 -12.33 37.15
N ILE A 111 -7.15 -12.81 38.34
CA ILE A 111 -6.27 -13.95 38.55
C ILE A 111 -6.90 -14.97 39.49
N ILE A 112 -6.36 -16.19 39.50
CA ILE A 112 -6.69 -17.27 40.44
C ILE A 112 -5.39 -17.71 41.12
N LYS A 113 -5.44 -17.91 42.43
CA LYS A 113 -4.30 -18.49 43.18
C LYS A 113 -4.45 -20.00 43.22
N GLU A 114 -3.47 -20.70 42.66
CA GLU A 114 -3.39 -22.16 42.64
C GLU A 114 -2.35 -22.63 43.67
N LEU A 115 -2.83 -23.31 44.72
CA LEU A 115 -2.00 -24.01 45.70
C LEU A 115 -2.07 -25.52 45.43
N ARG A 116 -0.91 -26.17 45.27
CA ARG A 116 -0.84 -27.64 45.13
C ARG A 116 -0.17 -28.26 46.35
N LEU A 117 -0.68 -29.43 46.73
CA LEU A 117 -0.27 -30.17 47.91
C LEU A 117 0.59 -31.37 47.53
N LYS A 118 1.50 -31.75 48.43
CA LYS A 118 2.26 -33.00 48.32
C LYS A 118 1.32 -34.21 48.48
N ARG A 119 1.87 -35.41 48.27
CA ARG A 119 1.11 -36.68 48.34
C ARG A 119 0.43 -36.93 49.69
N ASP A 120 0.90 -36.28 50.76
CA ASP A 120 0.32 -36.34 52.10
C ASP A 120 -1.01 -35.56 52.23
N GLY A 121 -1.38 -34.77 51.21
CA GLY A 121 -2.61 -33.98 51.20
C GLY A 121 -2.63 -32.84 52.21
N LYS A 122 -1.48 -32.49 52.81
CA LYS A 122 -1.37 -31.47 53.87
C LYS A 122 -0.24 -30.48 53.61
N THR A 123 0.91 -30.94 53.14
CA THR A 123 2.07 -30.08 52.95
C THR A 123 1.96 -29.34 51.62
N VAL A 124 2.14 -28.02 51.63
CA VAL A 124 2.20 -27.20 50.41
C VAL A 124 3.42 -27.60 49.59
N GLU A 125 3.20 -27.91 48.31
CA GLU A 125 4.25 -28.19 47.35
C GLU A 125 4.65 -26.90 46.60
N ARG A 126 3.67 -26.14 46.13
CA ARG A 126 3.88 -24.93 45.32
C ARG A 126 2.64 -24.06 45.29
N VAL A 127 2.85 -22.76 45.08
CA VAL A 127 1.81 -21.73 44.94
C VAL A 127 2.13 -20.88 43.72
N HIS A 128 1.18 -20.72 42.82
CA HIS A 128 1.30 -19.83 41.66
C HIS A 128 -0.02 -19.11 41.39
N TYR A 129 0.04 -18.02 40.63
CA TYR A 129 -1.11 -17.33 40.09
C TYR A 129 -1.33 -17.73 38.62
N ARG A 130 -2.59 -17.87 38.24
CA ARG A 130 -3.03 -18.15 36.87
C ARG A 130 -4.06 -17.12 36.43
N MET A 131 -4.33 -17.06 35.14
CA MET A 131 -5.41 -16.24 34.59
C MET A 131 -6.74 -16.59 35.28
N GLY A 132 -7.48 -15.57 35.67
CA GLY A 132 -8.84 -15.69 36.18
C GLY A 132 -9.86 -15.65 35.06
N TYR A 133 -11.08 -16.09 35.37
CA TYR A 133 -12.15 -16.19 34.38
C TYR A 133 -12.59 -14.82 33.83
N LEU A 134 -12.61 -13.78 34.66
CA LEU A 134 -12.94 -12.42 34.20
C LEU A 134 -11.92 -11.90 33.19
N LEU A 135 -10.62 -12.16 33.40
CA LEU A 135 -9.58 -11.80 32.45
C LEU A 135 -9.72 -12.60 31.14
N TYR A 136 -10.09 -13.88 31.25
CA TYR A 136 -10.36 -14.71 30.07
C TYR A 136 -11.53 -14.18 29.23
N ILE A 137 -12.68 -13.87 29.84
CA ILE A 137 -13.82 -13.29 29.12
C ILE A 137 -13.45 -11.93 28.52
N TYR A 138 -12.77 -11.07 29.27
CA TYR A 138 -12.34 -9.76 28.79
C TYR A 138 -11.51 -9.86 27.51
N LEU A 139 -10.50 -10.75 27.51
CA LEU A 139 -9.64 -10.96 26.35
C LEU A 139 -10.39 -11.60 25.17
N GLN A 140 -11.36 -12.49 25.44
CA GLN A 140 -12.24 -13.04 24.40
C GLN A 140 -13.13 -11.96 23.77
N LYS A 141 -13.73 -11.09 24.59
CA LYS A 141 -14.55 -9.96 24.12
C LYS A 141 -13.71 -9.01 23.26
N GLN A 142 -12.51 -8.63 23.72
CA GLN A 142 -11.60 -7.78 22.96
C GLN A 142 -11.18 -8.42 21.63
N ALA A 143 -10.88 -9.73 21.62
CA ALA A 143 -10.55 -10.44 20.39
C ALA A 143 -11.74 -10.50 19.42
N ALA A 144 -12.96 -10.72 19.93
CA ALA A 144 -14.19 -10.72 19.15
C ALA A 144 -14.49 -9.34 18.58
N GLU A 145 -14.31 -8.26 19.34
CA GLU A 145 -14.47 -6.88 18.87
C GLU A 145 -13.49 -6.56 17.74
N VAL A 146 -12.21 -6.88 17.88
CA VAL A 146 -11.20 -6.69 16.82
C VAL A 146 -11.56 -7.49 15.56
N GLN A 147 -12.12 -8.69 15.71
CA GLN A 147 -12.57 -9.49 14.59
C GLN A 147 -13.81 -8.88 13.92
N GLN A 148 -14.77 -8.43 14.72
CA GLN A 148 -15.98 -7.76 14.25
C GLN A 148 -15.67 -6.45 13.53
N GLU A 149 -14.69 -5.67 14.00
CA GLU A 149 -14.22 -4.45 13.32
C GLU A 149 -13.68 -4.77 11.92
N LYS A 150 -12.88 -5.83 11.78
CA LYS A 150 -12.35 -6.26 10.47
C LYS A 150 -13.45 -6.71 9.52
N GLU A 151 -14.42 -7.46 10.03
CA GLU A 151 -15.58 -7.89 9.25
C GLU A 151 -16.47 -6.71 8.84
N SER A 152 -16.67 -5.75 9.72
CA SER A 152 -17.40 -4.51 9.43
C SER A 152 -16.68 -3.66 8.38
N TRP A 153 -15.35 -3.59 8.47
CA TRP A 153 -14.52 -2.93 7.46
C TRP A 153 -14.67 -3.61 6.08
N LEU A 154 -14.58 -4.94 6.00
CA LEU A 154 -14.74 -5.65 4.73
C LEU A 154 -16.12 -5.43 4.11
N LYS A 155 -17.19 -5.43 4.91
CA LYS A 155 -18.54 -5.11 4.43
C LYS A 155 -18.61 -3.70 3.84
N THR A 156 -18.01 -2.73 4.52
CA THR A 156 -17.95 -1.34 4.05
C THR A 156 -17.13 -1.24 2.76
N TYR A 157 -16.00 -1.95 2.69
CA TYR A 157 -15.16 -2.04 1.51
C TYR A 157 -15.93 -2.61 0.31
N HIS A 158 -16.64 -3.73 0.48
CA HIS A 158 -17.45 -4.33 -0.59
C HIS A 158 -18.56 -3.41 -1.10
N ALA A 159 -19.27 -2.72 -0.19
CA ALA A 159 -20.29 -1.75 -0.59
C ALA A 159 -19.69 -0.59 -1.40
N GLU A 160 -18.46 -0.18 -1.11
CA GLU A 160 -17.78 0.88 -1.85
C GLU A 160 -17.26 0.40 -3.22
N ILE A 161 -16.83 -0.86 -3.33
CA ILE A 161 -16.56 -1.50 -4.63
C ILE A 161 -17.80 -1.40 -5.52
N GLU A 162 -18.96 -1.83 -5.02
CA GLU A 162 -20.21 -1.82 -5.78
C GLU A 162 -20.54 -0.42 -6.33
N ARG A 163 -20.37 0.62 -5.50
CA ARG A 163 -20.55 2.02 -5.93
C ARG A 163 -19.58 2.44 -7.03
N VAL A 164 -18.31 2.03 -6.93
CA VAL A 164 -17.32 2.32 -7.98
C VAL A 164 -17.65 1.58 -9.28
N LEU A 165 -18.08 0.32 -9.20
CA LEU A 165 -18.48 -0.47 -10.37
C LEU A 165 -19.74 0.07 -11.03
N GLU A 166 -20.71 0.55 -10.25
CA GLU A 166 -21.90 1.22 -10.78
C GLU A 166 -21.53 2.48 -11.57
N LYS A 167 -20.68 3.34 -10.98
CA LYS A 167 -20.15 4.54 -11.64
C LYS A 167 -19.41 4.17 -12.93
N TRP A 168 -18.53 3.17 -12.87
CA TRP A 168 -17.80 2.66 -14.03
C TRP A 168 -18.75 2.22 -15.16
N ASN A 169 -19.74 1.39 -14.83
CA ASN A 169 -20.68 0.85 -15.82
C ASN A 169 -21.48 1.96 -16.52
N SER A 170 -21.78 3.05 -15.82
CA SER A 170 -22.47 4.22 -16.39
C SER A 170 -21.59 5.08 -17.31
N ALA A 171 -20.29 5.17 -17.03
CA ALA A 171 -19.37 6.10 -17.68
C ALA A 171 -18.50 5.45 -18.79
N GLN A 172 -18.26 4.14 -18.73
CA GLN A 172 -17.26 3.45 -19.57
C GLN A 172 -17.41 3.70 -21.08
N ASN A 173 -18.65 3.74 -21.58
CA ASN A 173 -18.91 3.95 -23.02
C ASN A 173 -18.57 5.37 -23.49
N GLN A 174 -18.50 6.33 -22.57
CA GLN A 174 -18.16 7.73 -22.87
C GLN A 174 -16.65 7.97 -22.78
N LEU A 175 -15.94 7.16 -22.00
CA LEU A 175 -14.51 7.34 -21.67
C LEU A 175 -13.53 6.85 -22.76
N HIS A 176 -14.00 6.16 -23.81
CA HIS A 176 -13.20 5.70 -24.96
C HIS A 176 -11.81 5.12 -24.56
N ASP A 177 -10.71 5.77 -24.97
CA ASP A 177 -9.33 5.32 -24.71
C ASP A 177 -9.01 5.23 -23.21
N ARG A 178 -9.64 6.07 -22.38
CA ARG A 178 -9.45 6.07 -20.92
C ARG A 178 -10.09 4.85 -20.27
N ALA A 179 -11.11 4.26 -20.90
CA ALA A 179 -11.70 3.04 -20.40
C ALA A 179 -10.71 1.86 -20.51
N ALA A 180 -9.95 1.79 -21.60
CA ALA A 180 -8.90 0.78 -21.76
C ALA A 180 -7.81 0.90 -20.68
N LEU A 181 -7.44 2.12 -20.30
CA LEU A 181 -6.46 2.38 -19.24
C LEU A 181 -6.95 1.92 -17.86
N LEU A 182 -8.21 2.22 -17.52
CA LEU A 182 -8.77 1.93 -16.18
C LEU A 182 -9.21 0.46 -16.01
N SER A 183 -9.44 -0.26 -17.09
CA SER A 183 -9.97 -1.64 -17.07
C SER A 183 -9.16 -2.63 -16.22
N PRO A 184 -7.81 -2.64 -16.22
CA PRO A 184 -7.04 -3.53 -15.36
C PRO A 184 -7.28 -3.26 -13.86
N LEU A 185 -7.34 -1.99 -13.45
CA LEU A 185 -7.62 -1.61 -12.06
C LEU A 185 -9.04 -2.03 -11.65
N ILE A 186 -10.02 -1.80 -12.53
CA ILE A 186 -11.40 -2.22 -12.31
C ILE A 186 -11.50 -3.74 -12.19
N SER A 187 -10.74 -4.50 -12.98
CA SER A 187 -10.69 -5.95 -12.90
C SER A 187 -10.14 -6.44 -11.55
N HIS A 188 -9.04 -5.86 -11.07
CA HIS A 188 -8.48 -6.17 -9.76
C HIS A 188 -9.45 -5.86 -8.61
N VAL A 189 -10.09 -4.69 -8.66
CA VAL A 189 -11.10 -4.30 -7.66
C VAL A 189 -12.32 -5.23 -7.71
N SER A 190 -12.81 -5.58 -8.90
CA SER A 190 -13.93 -6.51 -9.07
C SER A 190 -13.60 -7.90 -8.51
N ALA A 191 -12.39 -8.40 -8.76
CA ALA A 191 -11.93 -9.68 -8.21
C ALA A 191 -11.86 -9.66 -6.67
N SER A 192 -11.58 -8.49 -6.08
CA SER A 192 -11.51 -8.33 -4.63
C SER A 192 -12.86 -8.33 -3.91
N LEU A 193 -13.98 -8.28 -4.64
CA LEU A 193 -15.34 -8.31 -4.07
C LEU A 193 -15.64 -9.62 -3.32
N GLN A 194 -14.94 -10.70 -3.68
CA GLN A 194 -15.10 -12.01 -3.03
C GLN A 194 -14.12 -12.24 -1.89
N TRP A 195 -13.22 -11.28 -1.61
CA TRP A 195 -12.16 -11.49 -0.63
C TRP A 195 -12.68 -11.53 0.80
N THR A 196 -12.24 -12.55 1.51
CA THR A 196 -12.32 -12.69 2.96
C THR A 196 -11.10 -12.07 3.63
N ASN A 197 -11.13 -11.94 4.95
CA ASN A 197 -9.98 -11.47 5.74
C ASN A 197 -8.73 -12.33 5.51
N GLU A 198 -8.90 -13.64 5.29
CA GLU A 198 -7.78 -14.55 5.06
C GLU A 198 -7.22 -14.42 3.65
N GLU A 199 -8.08 -14.30 2.64
CA GLU A 199 -7.63 -14.03 1.26
C GLU A 199 -6.91 -12.69 1.16
N LEU A 200 -7.42 -11.64 1.83
CA LEU A 200 -6.73 -10.34 1.88
C LEU A 200 -5.35 -10.45 2.56
N ARG A 201 -5.22 -11.28 3.60
CA ARG A 201 -3.94 -11.52 4.27
C ARG A 201 -2.95 -12.28 3.39
N GLN A 202 -3.42 -13.24 2.60
CA GLN A 202 -2.57 -14.13 1.80
C GLN A 202 -2.40 -13.68 0.35
N SER A 203 -3.15 -12.68 -0.12
CA SER A 203 -3.16 -12.26 -1.52
C SER A 203 -1.77 -11.84 -2.00
N ASP A 204 -1.33 -12.47 -3.09
CA ASP A 204 -0.11 -12.15 -3.84
C ASP A 204 -0.26 -10.90 -4.72
N ALA A 205 -1.49 -10.42 -4.91
CA ALA A 205 -1.74 -9.15 -5.60
C ALA A 205 -1.24 -7.94 -4.78
N LEU A 206 -0.92 -8.14 -3.50
CA LEU A 206 -0.41 -7.12 -2.59
C LEU A 206 0.98 -7.49 -2.09
N SER A 207 1.79 -6.49 -1.74
CA SER A 207 3.13 -6.74 -1.20
C SER A 207 3.09 -7.66 0.03
N SER A 208 3.89 -8.72 0.01
CA SER A 208 4.05 -9.65 1.14
C SER A 208 4.64 -8.97 2.38
N SER A 209 5.36 -7.86 2.20
CA SER A 209 5.90 -7.05 3.30
C SER A 209 4.84 -6.23 4.05
N TRP A 210 3.65 -6.05 3.46
CA TRP A 210 2.61 -5.21 4.05
C TRP A 210 1.77 -5.98 5.07
N GLY A 211 1.77 -5.48 6.31
CA GLY A 211 0.81 -5.90 7.31
C GLY A 211 -0.63 -5.52 6.93
N MET A 212 -1.59 -6.21 7.54
CA MET A 212 -3.03 -6.06 7.26
C MET A 212 -3.52 -4.60 7.22
N PRO A 213 -3.16 -3.70 8.16
CA PRO A 213 -3.63 -2.31 8.12
C PRO A 213 -3.18 -1.54 6.87
N LYS A 214 -1.98 -1.84 6.35
CA LYS A 214 -1.48 -1.18 5.13
C LYS A 214 -2.15 -1.73 3.88
N ARG A 215 -2.37 -3.05 3.82
CA ARG A 215 -3.17 -3.69 2.76
C ARG A 215 -4.57 -3.09 2.66
N MET A 216 -5.26 -2.95 3.80
CA MET A 216 -6.58 -2.30 3.88
C MET A 216 -6.55 -0.85 3.37
N ARG A 217 -5.58 -0.03 3.82
CA ARG A 217 -5.44 1.36 3.35
C ARG A 217 -5.15 1.46 1.86
N PHE A 218 -4.35 0.56 1.30
CA PHE A 218 -4.08 0.54 -0.13
C PHE A 218 -5.36 0.28 -0.94
N LEU A 219 -6.18 -0.68 -0.51
CA LEU A 219 -7.46 -0.95 -1.18
C LEU A 219 -8.41 0.25 -1.12
N GLN A 220 -8.47 0.94 0.03
CA GLN A 220 -9.21 2.20 0.14
C GLN A 220 -8.65 3.28 -0.79
N PHE A 221 -7.32 3.41 -0.90
CA PHE A 221 -6.67 4.31 -1.84
C PHE A 221 -7.04 4.00 -3.30
N VAL A 222 -7.06 2.73 -3.71
CA VAL A 222 -7.45 2.35 -5.08
C VAL A 222 -8.91 2.71 -5.36
N LEU A 223 -9.82 2.46 -4.43
CA LEU A 223 -11.22 2.88 -4.57
C LEU A 223 -11.37 4.40 -4.65
N ALA A 224 -10.67 5.13 -3.78
CA ALA A 224 -10.63 6.59 -3.80
C ALA A 224 -10.12 7.11 -5.16
N PHE A 225 -9.00 6.57 -5.63
CA PHE A 225 -8.40 6.91 -6.91
C PHE A 225 -9.36 6.68 -8.07
N LEU A 226 -9.97 5.49 -8.15
CA LEU A 226 -10.93 5.16 -9.21
C LEU A 226 -12.16 6.07 -9.17
N SER A 227 -12.65 6.41 -7.98
CA SER A 227 -13.81 7.30 -7.83
C SER A 227 -13.61 8.67 -8.48
N ILE A 228 -12.36 9.17 -8.47
CA ILE A 228 -11.96 10.43 -9.13
C ILE A 228 -11.65 10.19 -10.60
N ALA A 229 -10.81 9.19 -10.91
CA ALA A 229 -10.29 8.96 -12.26
C ALA A 229 -11.37 8.65 -13.30
N ILE A 230 -12.52 8.11 -12.86
CA ILE A 230 -13.70 7.87 -13.70
C ILE A 230 -14.36 9.18 -14.16
N HIS A 231 -14.29 10.27 -13.38
CA HIS A 231 -15.04 11.51 -13.63
C HIS A 231 -14.16 12.70 -13.98
N GLN A 232 -12.89 12.70 -13.56
CA GLN A 232 -11.98 13.81 -13.74
C GLN A 232 -10.82 13.39 -14.63
N GLU A 233 -10.50 14.20 -15.65
CA GLU A 233 -9.39 13.93 -16.55
C GLU A 233 -8.03 14.13 -15.88
N VAL A 234 -7.95 15.07 -14.94
CA VAL A 234 -6.75 15.50 -14.23
C VAL A 234 -7.10 15.77 -12.77
N PHE A 235 -6.27 15.29 -11.84
CA PHE A 235 -6.47 15.45 -10.40
C PHE A 235 -5.13 15.34 -9.63
N ASP A 236 -5.10 15.85 -8.40
CA ASP A 236 -3.94 15.80 -7.50
C ASP A 236 -4.03 14.63 -6.50
N TRP A 237 -2.86 14.21 -6.01
CA TRP A 237 -2.70 13.28 -4.91
C TRP A 237 -3.56 13.63 -3.69
N LYS A 238 -3.59 14.91 -3.28
CA LYS A 238 -4.35 15.34 -2.11
C LYS A 238 -5.85 15.25 -2.30
N GLU A 239 -6.33 15.35 -3.54
CA GLU A 239 -7.75 15.25 -3.86
C GLU A 239 -8.27 13.83 -3.63
N ILE A 240 -7.45 12.80 -3.88
CA ILE A 240 -7.77 11.40 -3.61
C ILE A 240 -8.19 11.20 -2.15
N GLY A 241 -7.37 11.69 -1.22
CA GLY A 241 -7.65 11.58 0.22
C GLY A 241 -8.79 12.51 0.66
N ALA A 242 -8.83 13.75 0.16
CA ALA A 242 -9.84 14.73 0.55
C ALA A 242 -11.26 14.29 0.16
N GLN A 243 -11.43 13.76 -1.04
CA GLN A 243 -12.74 13.33 -1.53
C GLN A 243 -13.22 12.03 -0.89
N TYR A 244 -12.30 11.12 -0.55
CA TYR A 244 -12.65 9.84 0.06
C TYR A 244 -13.01 9.96 1.54
N VAL A 245 -12.23 10.74 2.30
CA VAL A 245 -12.43 10.87 3.76
C VAL A 245 -13.47 11.93 4.08
N GLY A 246 -13.59 13.00 3.29
CA GLY A 246 -14.60 14.05 3.48
C GLY A 246 -14.39 14.96 4.71
N ASP A 247 -13.44 14.64 5.58
CA ASP A 247 -13.14 15.37 6.82
C ASP A 247 -11.83 16.16 6.78
N ILE A 248 -11.67 17.09 7.74
CA ILE A 248 -10.43 17.84 7.96
C ILE A 248 -9.27 16.86 8.18
N GLY A 249 -8.23 16.96 7.34
CA GLY A 249 -7.07 16.06 7.36
C GLY A 249 -7.12 14.92 6.34
N GLY A 250 -8.28 14.71 5.68
CA GLY A 250 -8.44 13.70 4.62
C GLY A 250 -7.43 13.82 3.49
N SER A 251 -7.03 15.04 3.13
CA SER A 251 -6.02 15.30 2.10
C SER A 251 -4.63 14.70 2.37
N LYS A 252 -4.38 14.20 3.60
CA LYS A 252 -3.14 13.54 4.01
C LYS A 252 -3.31 12.05 4.32
N ALA A 253 -4.50 11.49 4.08
CA ALA A 253 -4.86 10.13 4.48
C ALA A 253 -3.87 9.06 3.98
N PHE A 254 -3.24 9.32 2.83
CA PHE A 254 -2.35 8.38 2.17
C PHE A 254 -0.88 8.84 2.12
N ASP A 255 -0.55 10.05 2.58
CA ASP A 255 0.79 10.68 2.39
C ASP A 255 1.93 9.82 2.91
N ARG A 256 1.72 9.12 4.03
CA ARG A 256 2.73 8.26 4.65
C ARG A 256 3.21 7.13 3.74
N ASP A 257 2.32 6.61 2.89
CA ASP A 257 2.56 5.42 2.08
C ASP A 257 2.58 5.77 0.56
N LYS A 258 2.73 7.06 0.20
CA LYS A 258 2.55 7.58 -1.17
C LYS A 258 3.31 6.81 -2.24
N ASP A 259 4.63 6.73 -2.13
CA ASP A 259 5.47 6.17 -3.19
C ASP A 259 5.19 4.67 -3.38
N GLU A 260 4.98 3.94 -2.29
CA GLU A 260 4.64 2.52 -2.31
C GLU A 260 3.24 2.27 -2.91
N PHE A 261 2.27 3.14 -2.61
CA PHE A 261 0.91 3.03 -3.15
C PHE A 261 0.85 3.36 -4.63
N LEU A 262 1.58 4.39 -5.08
CA LEU A 262 1.70 4.71 -6.50
C LEU A 262 2.37 3.55 -7.24
N HIS A 263 3.48 3.03 -6.72
CA HIS A 263 4.16 1.90 -7.35
C HIS A 263 3.25 0.68 -7.47
N ALA A 264 2.51 0.32 -6.42
CA ALA A 264 1.58 -0.81 -6.45
C ALA A 264 0.40 -0.58 -7.42
N LEU A 265 -0.11 0.65 -7.52
CA LEU A 265 -1.15 1.01 -8.49
C LEU A 265 -0.65 0.93 -9.94
N GLU A 266 0.59 1.36 -10.18
CA GLU A 266 1.25 1.24 -11.49
C GLU A 266 1.50 -0.22 -11.87
N GLN A 267 1.82 -1.08 -10.89
CA GLN A 267 1.92 -2.52 -11.11
C GLN A 267 0.57 -3.15 -11.48
N TRP A 268 -0.51 -2.81 -10.75
CA TRP A 268 -1.86 -3.32 -11.03
C TRP A 268 -2.39 -2.85 -12.38
N SER A 269 -2.07 -1.63 -12.77
CA SER A 269 -2.55 -1.06 -14.02
C SER A 269 -1.64 -1.33 -15.21
N THR A 270 -0.38 -1.72 -14.98
CA THR A 270 0.71 -1.75 -15.98
C THR A 270 0.97 -0.40 -16.65
N GLN A 271 0.50 0.69 -16.04
CA GLN A 271 0.57 2.05 -16.58
C GLN A 271 1.06 3.03 -15.52
N PRO A 272 1.84 4.07 -15.89
CA PRO A 272 2.21 5.12 -14.96
C PRO A 272 0.99 5.87 -14.41
N ALA A 273 1.02 6.29 -13.14
CA ALA A 273 -0.09 6.98 -12.49
C ALA A 273 -0.50 8.26 -13.25
N ALA A 274 0.47 8.93 -13.88
CA ALA A 274 0.26 10.11 -14.70
C ALA A 274 -0.62 9.87 -15.94
N MET A 275 -0.67 8.63 -16.47
CA MET A 275 -1.56 8.29 -17.60
C MET A 275 -3.04 8.37 -17.22
N PHE A 276 -3.35 8.27 -15.93
CA PHE A 276 -4.70 8.42 -15.38
C PHE A 276 -5.04 9.88 -15.06
N GLY A 277 -4.15 10.83 -15.33
CA GLY A 277 -4.37 12.24 -15.00
C GLY A 277 -3.91 12.64 -13.60
N LEU A 278 -3.25 11.74 -12.85
CA LEU A 278 -2.65 12.13 -11.58
C LEU A 278 -1.47 13.07 -11.85
N ILE A 279 -1.63 14.32 -11.49
CA ILE A 279 -0.58 15.35 -11.57
C ILE A 279 0.00 15.61 -10.18
N SER A 280 1.27 16.00 -10.13
CA SER A 280 1.90 16.49 -8.90
C SER A 280 2.02 18.01 -8.99
N PRO A 281 1.04 18.80 -8.52
CA PRO A 281 1.02 20.26 -8.64
C PRO A 281 2.13 20.95 -7.82
N GLY A 282 2.95 20.18 -7.10
CA GLY A 282 4.15 20.70 -6.41
C GLY A 282 5.43 20.70 -7.26
N GLN A 283 5.45 20.00 -8.41
CA GLN A 283 6.61 19.95 -9.30
C GLN A 283 6.17 20.15 -10.76
N ILE A 284 6.18 21.41 -11.19
CA ILE A 284 6.10 21.75 -12.60
C ILE A 284 7.36 21.21 -13.27
N THR A 285 7.22 20.16 -14.09
CA THR A 285 8.37 19.59 -14.81
C THR A 285 8.52 20.29 -16.16
N PRO A 286 9.66 20.96 -16.42
CA PRO A 286 9.90 21.60 -17.71
C PRO A 286 10.27 20.58 -18.78
N PHE A 287 9.68 20.71 -19.96
CA PHE A 287 10.09 20.10 -21.21
C PHE A 287 10.84 21.13 -22.04
N TYR A 288 12.15 20.93 -22.26
CA TYR A 288 12.99 21.89 -22.97
C TYR A 288 13.03 21.63 -24.47
N PHE A 289 12.92 22.68 -25.28
CA PHE A 289 12.96 22.57 -26.73
C PHE A 289 13.48 23.85 -27.40
N ALA A 290 13.85 23.75 -28.68
CA ALA A 290 14.08 24.88 -29.56
C ALA A 290 13.49 24.59 -30.95
N GLY A 291 12.84 25.58 -31.53
CA GLY A 291 12.12 25.45 -32.80
C GLY A 291 10.76 26.13 -32.74
N HIS A 292 10.09 26.19 -33.89
CA HIS A 292 8.75 26.75 -33.94
C HIS A 292 7.76 25.81 -33.24
N LEU A 293 6.93 26.35 -32.36
CA LEU A 293 5.85 25.63 -31.70
C LEU A 293 4.63 26.53 -31.60
N SER A 294 3.45 26.03 -31.94
CA SER A 294 2.21 26.76 -31.75
C SER A 294 1.17 25.86 -31.12
N GLY A 295 0.59 26.30 -30.01
CA GLY A 295 -0.64 25.78 -29.43
C GLY A 295 -1.79 26.75 -29.63
N GLN A 296 -2.89 26.51 -28.95
CA GLN A 296 -4.05 27.39 -28.88
C GLN A 296 -3.78 28.65 -28.06
N TRP A 297 -3.00 28.53 -26.97
CA TRP A 297 -2.75 29.67 -26.06
C TRP A 297 -1.34 30.24 -26.13
N SER A 298 -0.42 29.58 -26.83
CA SER A 298 0.98 30.01 -26.89
C SER A 298 1.61 29.76 -28.26
N SER A 299 2.57 30.60 -28.63
CA SER A 299 3.39 30.42 -29.83
C SER A 299 4.83 30.81 -29.56
N TYR A 300 5.74 29.95 -30.00
CA TYR A 300 7.17 30.05 -29.82
C TYR A 300 7.84 30.08 -31.19
N GLN A 301 8.77 31.02 -31.36
CA GLN A 301 9.54 31.17 -32.59
C GLN A 301 10.86 30.39 -32.49
N PRO A 302 11.41 29.93 -33.64
CA PRO A 302 12.78 29.38 -33.69
C PRO A 302 13.78 30.38 -33.11
N GLY A 303 14.68 29.92 -32.25
CA GLY A 303 15.64 30.77 -31.55
C GLY A 303 16.14 30.11 -30.26
N PRO A 304 16.18 30.84 -29.12
CA PRO A 304 16.69 30.31 -27.86
C PRO A 304 15.84 29.13 -27.35
N VAL A 305 16.41 28.39 -26.39
CA VAL A 305 15.70 27.30 -25.72
C VAL A 305 14.50 27.83 -24.94
N HIS A 306 13.36 27.17 -25.16
CA HIS A 306 12.10 27.38 -24.46
C HIS A 306 11.80 26.19 -23.56
N ALA A 307 10.85 26.36 -22.63
CA ALA A 307 10.34 25.28 -21.80
C ALA A 307 8.80 25.29 -21.79
N LEU A 308 8.20 24.11 -21.96
CA LEU A 308 6.80 23.87 -21.64
C LEU A 308 6.67 23.18 -20.28
N THR A 309 5.56 23.40 -19.61
CA THR A 309 5.22 22.61 -18.43
C THR A 309 4.43 21.36 -18.84
N ASP A 310 4.51 20.31 -18.05
CA ASP A 310 3.64 19.14 -18.14
C ASP A 310 2.15 19.52 -18.12
N LEU A 311 1.76 20.53 -17.33
CA LEU A 311 0.41 21.10 -17.35
C LEU A 311 0.05 21.73 -18.70
N SER A 312 0.94 22.55 -19.27
CA SER A 312 0.73 23.20 -20.57
C SER A 312 0.59 22.18 -21.69
N ILE A 313 1.39 21.10 -21.67
CA ILE A 313 1.28 19.95 -22.59
C ILE A 313 -0.05 19.21 -22.38
N GLY A 314 -0.49 19.10 -21.12
CA GLY A 314 -1.73 18.46 -20.71
C GLY A 314 -2.99 19.19 -21.16
N GLN A 315 -2.94 20.52 -21.30
CA GLN A 315 -4.11 21.33 -21.59
C GLN A 315 -4.20 21.74 -23.07
N ASP A 316 -3.07 21.88 -23.77
CA ASP A 316 -3.02 22.44 -25.14
C ASP A 316 -2.80 21.35 -26.22
N GLN A 317 -2.98 21.75 -27.48
CA GLN A 317 -2.74 20.96 -28.68
C GLN A 317 -1.62 21.62 -29.50
N TYR A 318 -0.40 21.15 -29.30
CA TYR A 318 0.75 21.73 -29.98
C TYR A 318 0.95 21.16 -31.39
N ARG A 319 1.47 22.02 -32.27
CA ARG A 319 1.96 21.69 -33.61
C ARG A 319 3.22 22.48 -33.94
N THR A 320 4.03 21.98 -34.86
CA THR A 320 5.21 22.65 -35.41
C THR A 320 5.12 22.76 -36.93
N ASN A 321 5.88 23.69 -37.52
CA ASN A 321 6.11 23.75 -38.96
C ASN A 321 7.43 23.07 -39.37
N ALA A 322 8.18 22.53 -38.40
CA ALA A 322 9.40 21.79 -38.64
C ALA A 322 9.11 20.51 -39.44
N SER A 323 10.02 20.19 -40.36
CA SER A 323 10.02 18.91 -41.08
C SER A 323 10.84 17.84 -40.36
N THR A 324 11.73 18.26 -39.45
CA THR A 324 12.66 17.40 -38.73
C THR A 324 12.44 17.53 -37.23
N LEU A 325 12.20 16.41 -36.55
CA LEU A 325 12.21 16.30 -35.10
C LEU A 325 13.56 15.73 -34.65
N TRP A 326 14.21 16.34 -33.66
CA TRP A 326 15.44 15.82 -33.09
C TRP A 326 15.28 15.67 -31.58
N LEU A 327 15.32 14.43 -31.10
CA LEU A 327 15.25 14.10 -29.69
C LEU A 327 16.68 13.88 -29.18
N VAL A 328 17.06 14.65 -28.18
CA VAL A 328 18.35 14.53 -27.48
C VAL A 328 18.11 14.22 -26.02
N GLU A 329 19.00 13.44 -25.40
CA GLU A 329 18.94 13.18 -23.98
C GLU A 329 19.37 14.41 -23.17
N ASN A 330 20.52 15.01 -23.51
CA ASN A 330 21.18 16.00 -22.67
C ASN A 330 20.85 17.46 -23.06
N ARG A 331 20.65 18.30 -22.03
CA ARG A 331 20.37 19.75 -22.17
C ARG A 331 21.54 20.52 -22.78
N GLY A 332 22.77 20.07 -22.56
CA GLY A 332 23.99 20.66 -23.15
C GLY A 332 23.94 20.62 -24.68
N ILE A 333 23.47 19.50 -25.24
CA ILE A 333 23.31 19.32 -26.69
C ILE A 333 22.22 20.24 -27.24
N LEU A 334 21.05 20.25 -26.60
CA LEU A 334 19.95 21.14 -26.97
C LEU A 334 20.40 22.61 -26.99
N THR A 335 21.06 23.06 -25.91
CA THR A 335 21.50 24.45 -25.78
C THR A 335 22.59 24.80 -26.80
N ARG A 336 23.55 23.91 -27.06
CA ARG A 336 24.60 24.16 -28.06
C ARG A 336 24.02 24.30 -29.46
N ILE A 337 23.10 23.41 -29.85
CA ILE A 337 22.48 23.43 -31.19
C ILE A 337 21.58 24.66 -31.33
N ALA A 338 20.80 25.01 -30.29
CA ALA A 338 19.95 26.19 -30.30
C ALA A 338 20.74 27.51 -30.33
N ALA A 339 21.96 27.53 -29.77
CA ALA A 339 22.85 28.68 -29.81
C ALA A 339 23.50 28.91 -31.19
N GLU A 340 23.50 27.90 -32.06
CA GLU A 340 24.03 28.03 -33.42
C GLU A 340 23.13 28.95 -34.25
N ARG A 341 23.73 30.01 -34.77
CA ARG A 341 22.98 31.12 -35.36
C ARG A 341 22.14 30.65 -36.55
N ASP A 342 20.84 30.95 -36.48
CA ASP A 342 19.85 30.65 -37.52
C ASP A 342 19.70 29.16 -37.90
N PHE A 343 20.50 28.25 -37.32
CA PHE A 343 20.55 26.83 -37.69
C PHE A 343 19.20 26.11 -37.53
N VAL A 344 18.55 26.29 -36.37
CA VAL A 344 17.25 25.67 -36.08
C VAL A 344 16.19 26.12 -37.09
N LYS A 345 16.24 27.39 -37.49
CA LYS A 345 15.30 28.00 -38.44
C LYS A 345 15.58 27.53 -39.87
N GLU A 346 16.83 27.61 -40.32
CA GLU A 346 17.25 27.23 -41.67
C GLU A 346 17.07 25.74 -41.94
N SER A 347 17.26 24.90 -40.92
CA SER A 347 17.13 23.44 -41.02
C SER A 347 15.70 22.95 -40.81
N CYS A 348 14.72 23.84 -40.65
CA CYS A 348 13.33 23.51 -40.31
C CYS A 348 13.24 22.48 -39.17
N LEU A 349 14.00 22.73 -38.10
CA LEU A 349 14.25 21.80 -37.02
C LEU A 349 13.37 22.13 -35.80
N PHE A 350 12.82 21.09 -35.18
CA PHE A 350 12.34 21.11 -33.81
C PHE A 350 13.21 20.16 -33.00
N ILE A 351 14.06 20.69 -32.12
CA ILE A 351 14.91 19.91 -31.24
C ILE A 351 14.36 19.95 -29.82
N ALA A 352 14.31 18.79 -29.16
CA ALA A 352 13.78 18.63 -27.82
C ALA A 352 14.67 17.76 -26.95
N CYS A 353 14.79 18.15 -25.68
CA CYS A 353 15.54 17.41 -24.68
C CYS A 353 14.59 16.54 -23.84
N VAL A 354 14.84 15.23 -23.79
CA VAL A 354 14.05 14.31 -22.96
C VAL A 354 14.57 14.19 -21.52
N ASP A 355 15.76 14.73 -21.23
CA ASP A 355 16.31 14.91 -19.88
C ASP A 355 16.30 13.60 -19.06
N GLY A 356 16.93 12.57 -19.63
CA GLY A 356 16.93 11.18 -19.13
C GLY A 356 15.77 10.34 -19.69
N HIS A 357 15.23 9.44 -18.86
CA HIS A 357 14.11 8.57 -19.23
C HIS A 357 12.84 9.34 -19.60
N ILE A 358 12.08 8.78 -20.55
CA ILE A 358 10.93 9.45 -21.14
C ILE A 358 9.71 9.42 -20.22
N ARG A 359 9.26 10.61 -19.82
CA ARG A 359 8.06 10.83 -19.01
C ARG A 359 6.78 10.89 -19.86
N SER A 360 5.64 10.78 -19.20
CA SER A 360 4.31 10.85 -19.85
C SER A 360 4.09 12.16 -20.61
N SER A 361 4.53 13.30 -20.08
CA SER A 361 4.45 14.61 -20.74
C SER A 361 5.29 14.67 -22.01
N HIS A 362 6.50 14.09 -22.00
CA HIS A 362 7.38 14.03 -23.17
C HIS A 362 6.70 13.21 -24.27
N ARG A 363 6.21 12.02 -23.92
CA ARG A 363 5.46 11.13 -24.82
C ARG A 363 4.24 11.83 -25.42
N ARG A 364 3.44 12.52 -24.59
CA ARG A 364 2.26 13.25 -25.04
C ARG A 364 2.60 14.35 -26.03
N LEU A 365 3.60 15.18 -25.73
CA LEU A 365 4.00 16.26 -26.64
C LEU A 365 4.55 15.72 -27.96
N ILE A 366 5.43 14.71 -27.92
CA ILE A 366 5.98 14.10 -29.13
C ILE A 366 4.85 13.53 -30.00
N HIS A 367 3.87 12.83 -29.42
CA HIS A 367 2.72 12.34 -30.18
C HIS A 367 1.86 13.47 -30.76
N GLN A 368 1.62 14.56 -30.01
CA GLN A 368 0.92 15.73 -30.55
C GLN A 368 1.66 16.31 -31.75
N LEU A 369 2.98 16.47 -31.67
CA LEU A 369 3.80 16.99 -32.75
C LEU A 369 3.73 16.10 -33.99
N LEU A 370 3.92 14.79 -33.82
CA LEU A 370 3.88 13.82 -34.93
C LEU A 370 2.49 13.73 -35.58
N LYS A 371 1.41 13.88 -34.80
CA LYS A 371 0.02 13.83 -35.30
C LYS A 371 -0.42 15.13 -35.97
N ASN A 372 -0.05 16.27 -35.40
CA ASN A 372 -0.59 17.58 -35.78
C ASN A 372 0.33 18.38 -36.73
N SER A 373 1.50 17.83 -37.10
CA SER A 373 2.53 18.51 -37.89
C SER A 373 2.96 17.68 -39.11
N ARG A 374 3.78 18.25 -40.00
CA ARG A 374 4.32 17.58 -41.19
C ARG A 374 5.78 17.16 -41.00
N ILE A 375 6.05 16.44 -39.92
CA ILE A 375 7.38 15.89 -39.64
C ILE A 375 7.58 14.68 -40.57
N VAL A 376 8.72 14.64 -41.27
CA VAL A 376 9.06 13.55 -42.20
C VAL A 376 10.21 12.69 -41.70
N GLN A 377 10.98 13.19 -40.74
CA GLN A 377 12.12 12.48 -40.15
C GLN A 377 12.31 12.80 -38.68
N VAL A 378 12.88 11.82 -37.97
CA VAL A 378 13.23 11.92 -36.55
C VAL A 378 14.69 11.51 -36.35
N LEU A 379 15.48 12.38 -35.74
CA LEU A 379 16.83 12.08 -35.26
C LEU A 379 16.77 11.76 -33.77
N LEU A 380 17.37 10.66 -33.37
CA LEU A 380 17.44 10.16 -32.00
C LEU A 380 18.90 10.14 -31.56
N TRP A 381 19.20 10.78 -30.43
CA TRP A 381 20.55 10.85 -29.90
C TRP A 381 20.54 10.83 -28.38
N SER A 382 21.17 9.80 -27.81
CA SER A 382 21.41 9.63 -26.37
C SER A 382 22.91 9.57 -26.07
N ASP A 383 23.24 9.51 -24.78
CA ASP A 383 24.58 9.10 -24.35
C ASP A 383 24.92 7.70 -24.86
N TYR A 384 26.22 7.40 -24.94
CA TYR A 384 26.75 6.11 -25.38
C TYR A 384 27.11 5.23 -24.19
N ASP A 385 26.14 5.00 -23.31
CA ASP A 385 26.21 4.11 -22.14
C ASP A 385 25.01 3.14 -22.09
N GLU A 386 24.90 2.37 -21.00
CA GLU A 386 23.81 1.41 -20.82
C GLU A 386 22.42 2.07 -20.75
N ASP A 387 22.31 3.22 -20.06
CA ASP A 387 21.05 3.94 -19.89
C ASP A 387 20.64 4.66 -21.18
N GLY A 388 21.60 5.24 -21.90
CA GLY A 388 21.39 5.85 -23.21
C GLY A 388 20.84 4.85 -24.23
N LEU A 389 21.26 3.58 -24.20
CA LEU A 389 20.66 2.53 -25.03
C LEU A 389 19.17 2.30 -24.71
N LEU A 390 18.79 2.34 -23.42
CA LEU A 390 17.40 2.23 -22.99
C LEU A 390 16.59 3.46 -23.40
N ILE A 391 17.14 4.66 -23.20
CA ILE A 391 16.49 5.92 -23.57
C ILE A 391 16.29 5.99 -25.09
N SER A 392 17.29 5.61 -25.89
CA SER A 392 17.18 5.51 -27.35
C SER A 392 16.08 4.52 -27.78
N ARG A 393 15.88 3.43 -27.02
CA ARG A 393 14.78 2.50 -27.27
C ARG A 393 13.43 3.14 -26.96
N GLU A 394 13.30 3.81 -25.82
CA GLU A 394 12.07 4.51 -25.43
C GLU A 394 11.69 5.58 -26.46
N MET A 395 12.67 6.35 -26.96
CA MET A 395 12.42 7.36 -28.00
C MET A 395 11.91 6.70 -29.28
N MET A 396 12.53 5.59 -29.68
CA MET A 396 12.13 4.83 -30.87
C MET A 396 10.70 4.32 -30.73
N ASP A 397 10.35 3.70 -29.61
CA ASP A 397 9.02 3.13 -29.38
C ASP A 397 7.91 4.20 -29.44
N ILE A 398 8.22 5.48 -29.12
CA ILE A 398 7.27 6.60 -29.24
C ILE A 398 7.06 7.01 -30.70
N VAL A 399 8.12 7.05 -31.50
CA VAL A 399 8.05 7.56 -32.87
C VAL A 399 7.71 6.48 -33.90
N ALA A 400 8.00 5.21 -33.61
CA ALA A 400 7.74 4.07 -34.49
C ALA A 400 6.26 3.81 -34.77
N ALA A 401 5.34 4.42 -34.01
CA ALA A 401 3.91 4.35 -34.26
C ALA A 401 3.48 5.03 -35.59
N GLN A 402 4.39 5.74 -36.27
CA GLN A 402 4.11 6.46 -37.51
C GLN A 402 4.90 5.85 -38.67
N GLU A 403 4.21 5.14 -39.58
CA GLU A 403 4.84 4.38 -40.68
C GLU A 403 5.57 5.24 -41.72
N HIS A 404 5.31 6.55 -41.76
CA HIS A 404 5.85 7.47 -42.78
C HIS A 404 7.15 8.17 -42.36
N LEU A 405 7.66 7.91 -41.15
CA LEU A 405 8.82 8.62 -40.60
C LEU A 405 10.13 7.91 -40.94
N THR A 406 11.11 8.70 -41.40
CA THR A 406 12.51 8.23 -41.45
C THR A 406 13.14 8.42 -40.08
N ILE A 407 13.47 7.31 -39.39
CA ILE A 407 14.10 7.34 -38.06
C ILE A 407 15.61 7.17 -38.22
N LYS A 408 16.38 8.03 -37.56
CA LYS A 408 17.84 8.14 -37.65
C LYS A 408 18.46 8.13 -36.26
N TRP A 409 19.52 7.35 -36.06
CA TRP A 409 20.35 7.35 -34.85
C TRP A 409 21.74 7.88 -35.17
N ILE A 410 22.30 8.69 -34.27
CA ILE A 410 23.64 9.25 -34.40
C ILE A 410 24.65 8.39 -33.65
N THR A 411 25.68 7.90 -34.34
CA THR A 411 26.76 7.09 -33.76
C THR A 411 27.95 7.95 -33.31
N HIS A 412 28.81 7.40 -32.45
CA HIS A 412 29.97 8.09 -31.88
C HIS A 412 31.01 8.50 -32.93
N ASP A 413 31.00 7.83 -34.09
CA ASP A 413 31.86 8.11 -35.24
C ASP A 413 31.17 9.00 -36.30
N HIS A 414 30.17 9.78 -35.87
CA HIS A 414 29.44 10.77 -36.68
C HIS A 414 28.74 10.15 -37.92
N ARG A 415 28.30 8.90 -37.82
CA ARG A 415 27.49 8.22 -38.84
C ARG A 415 26.02 8.20 -38.44
N VAL A 416 25.17 8.04 -39.44
CA VAL A 416 23.72 7.90 -39.27
C VAL A 416 23.33 6.46 -39.54
N VAL A 417 22.62 5.86 -38.59
CA VAL A 417 22.02 4.53 -38.73
C VAL A 417 20.50 4.70 -38.82
N THR A 418 19.84 3.99 -39.72
CA THR A 418 18.37 4.07 -39.92
C THR A 418 17.62 2.80 -39.53
N ASN A 419 18.34 1.79 -39.02
CA ASN A 419 17.78 0.52 -38.59
C ASN A 419 18.08 0.26 -37.11
N TRP A 420 17.05 0.02 -36.31
CA TRP A 420 17.18 -0.23 -34.88
C TRP A 420 18.10 -1.42 -34.56
N ILE A 421 17.98 -2.53 -35.28
CA ILE A 421 18.78 -3.74 -35.02
C ILE A 421 20.26 -3.44 -35.25
N THR A 422 20.57 -2.70 -36.32
CA THR A 422 21.93 -2.24 -36.61
C THR A 422 22.45 -1.32 -35.50
N TYR A 423 21.67 -0.33 -35.07
CA TYR A 423 22.07 0.60 -34.00
C TYR A 423 22.27 -0.12 -32.66
N GLN A 424 21.36 -1.03 -32.31
CA GLN A 424 21.44 -1.81 -31.07
C GLN A 424 22.68 -2.73 -31.05
N SER A 425 22.99 -3.39 -32.17
CA SER A 425 24.21 -4.21 -32.28
C SER A 425 25.45 -3.34 -32.13
N TYR A 426 25.49 -2.21 -32.85
CA TYR A 426 26.58 -1.25 -32.77
C TYR A 426 26.79 -0.73 -31.33
N MET A 427 25.71 -0.39 -30.62
CA MET A 427 25.77 0.06 -29.23
C MET A 427 26.31 -1.04 -28.32
N LYS A 428 25.81 -2.28 -28.44
CA LYS A 428 26.32 -3.41 -27.66
C LYS A 428 27.81 -3.66 -27.88
N ASP A 429 28.29 -3.52 -29.11
CA ASP A 429 29.72 -3.67 -29.44
C ASP A 429 30.56 -2.50 -28.92
N LEU A 430 30.00 -1.28 -28.92
CA LEU A 430 30.66 -0.09 -28.39
C LEU A 430 30.80 -0.18 -26.86
N LEU A 431 29.73 -0.57 -26.16
CA LEU A 431 29.69 -0.64 -24.70
C LEU A 431 30.65 -1.69 -24.11
N GLN A 432 31.06 -2.69 -24.90
CA GLN A 432 32.13 -3.61 -24.50
C GLN A 432 33.52 -2.94 -24.47
N LYS A 433 33.68 -1.81 -25.17
CA LYS A 433 34.97 -1.13 -25.36
C LYS A 433 35.06 0.16 -24.56
N THR A 434 34.00 0.97 -24.57
CA THR A 434 33.99 2.29 -23.94
C THR A 434 32.57 2.78 -23.66
N ARG A 435 32.48 3.80 -22.80
CA ARG A 435 31.30 4.64 -22.60
C ARG A 435 31.67 6.07 -22.97
N LEU A 436 30.76 6.83 -23.58
CA LEU A 436 30.99 8.20 -24.02
C LEU A 436 29.76 9.06 -23.77
N GLU A 437 29.96 10.30 -23.36
CA GLU A 437 28.90 11.31 -23.25
C GLU A 437 28.63 11.97 -24.62
N GLN A 438 27.40 12.43 -24.86
CA GLN A 438 27.00 13.13 -26.09
C GLN A 438 27.91 14.33 -26.39
N GLU A 439 28.31 15.08 -25.36
CA GLU A 439 29.16 16.26 -25.49
C GLU A 439 30.51 15.96 -26.14
N GLN A 440 31.01 14.72 -26.03
CA GLN A 440 32.26 14.29 -26.65
C GLN A 440 32.12 14.05 -28.16
N VAL A 441 30.88 13.94 -28.66
CA VAL A 441 30.52 13.65 -30.06
C VAL A 441 29.73 14.83 -30.68
N LEU A 442 29.69 15.97 -30.00
CA LEU A 442 28.80 17.09 -30.31
C LEU A 442 28.88 17.57 -31.77
N GLY A 443 30.05 17.53 -32.40
CA GLY A 443 30.23 17.95 -33.80
C GLY A 443 30.01 19.44 -34.04
N ASP A 444 29.87 19.82 -35.32
CA ASP A 444 29.58 21.19 -35.74
C ASP A 444 28.34 21.30 -36.66
N ALA A 445 27.99 22.53 -37.04
CA ALA A 445 26.82 22.80 -37.85
C ALA A 445 26.85 22.11 -39.23
N GLU A 446 28.01 21.90 -39.83
CA GLU A 446 28.10 21.19 -41.11
C GLU A 446 27.79 19.70 -40.93
N GLU A 447 28.29 19.09 -39.86
CA GLU A 447 27.97 17.71 -39.50
C GLU A 447 26.50 17.51 -39.18
N TRP A 448 25.88 18.44 -38.46
CA TRP A 448 24.46 18.36 -38.16
C TRP A 448 23.60 18.46 -39.42
N ARG A 449 23.94 19.37 -40.35
CA ARG A 449 23.27 19.45 -41.66
C ARG A 449 23.43 18.14 -42.43
N ARG A 450 24.62 17.54 -42.39
CA ARG A 450 24.89 16.24 -43.01
C ARG A 450 23.98 15.16 -42.41
N TRP A 451 23.86 15.06 -41.09
CA TRP A 451 22.97 14.10 -40.44
C TRP A 451 21.48 14.28 -40.79
N ILE A 452 21.03 15.51 -40.94
CA ILE A 452 19.65 15.82 -41.36
C ILE A 452 19.43 15.43 -42.82
N SER A 453 20.44 15.58 -43.70
CA SER A 453 20.35 15.33 -45.14
C SER A 453 20.48 13.87 -45.58
N LEU A 454 21.24 13.06 -44.83
CA LEU A 454 21.46 11.62 -45.07
C LEU A 454 20.27 10.81 -44.58
#